data_AF-A0A8H7PMB5-F1
#
_entry.id   AF-A0A8H7PMB5-F1
#
_cell.length_a   1.000
_cell.length_b   1.000
_cell.length_c   1.000
_cell.angle_alpha   90.00
_cell.angle_beta   90.00
_cell.angle_gamma   90.00
#
_symmetry.space_group_name_H-M   'P 1'
#
loop_
_entity.id
_entity.type
_entity.pdbx_description
1 polymer ?
#
loop_
_entity_poly.entity_id
_entity_poly.type
_entity_poly.pdbx_seq_one_letter_code
_entity_poly.pdbx_strand_id
1 'polypeptide(L)'
;MEDTLTPFDSYRSALLQPLVLTSTVASFVLLNGWYATWTVKGWAVTDKQKAYVLSLLSSSTMTVGSIPLLKELWKHNWDLQVIVAERWWTVMLTSFFATFLFLDLSVGFIFYRKKIDLLTGWIHHTTYLITMAWIIKNRMATVFVLMCLLEAPTFILALGSINSKLRRDYVFAFFFVSTRILFHAYMIYATYACSSLKLAPTVVLSVFFPLHCYWFSGFISQQKRLYYERKAAKATKISDKRDTVISNAKVVVPEEFKSPSRRVTELILPALSKEDQIRLRRRLADLTARPLLNQVPERFRHKSVDNMINRFAGTPQPSNVAVSAF
;
A
#
# COMPACT_ATOMS: atom_id res chain seq x y z
N MET A 1 48.98 21.97 -13.91
CA MET A 1 47.71 21.23 -13.79
C MET A 1 47.45 20.67 -15.17
N GLU A 2 47.80 19.40 -15.38
CA GLU A 2 47.43 18.69 -16.60
C GLU A 2 45.91 18.49 -16.59
N ASP A 3 45.25 19.06 -17.59
CA ASP A 3 43.89 18.69 -17.96
C ASP A 3 43.92 17.22 -18.41
N THR A 4 43.82 16.30 -17.46
CA THR A 4 43.41 14.92 -17.76
C THR A 4 41.98 14.99 -18.25
N LEU A 5 41.82 15.19 -19.56
CA LEU A 5 40.61 14.90 -20.31
C LEU A 5 40.17 13.50 -19.90
N THR A 6 39.21 13.43 -18.99
CA THR A 6 38.62 12.14 -18.66
C THR A 6 37.94 11.66 -19.94
N PRO A 7 37.94 10.36 -20.26
CA PRO A 7 37.35 9.81 -21.49
C PRO A 7 35.83 10.07 -21.63
N PHE A 8 35.22 10.85 -20.74
CA PHE A 8 33.81 11.21 -20.64
C PHE A 8 33.44 12.53 -21.35
N ASP A 9 34.40 13.26 -21.94
CA ASP A 9 34.16 14.60 -22.50
C ASP A 9 33.80 14.64 -24.00
N SER A 10 33.52 13.50 -24.66
CA SER A 10 33.00 13.51 -26.04
C SER A 10 31.46 13.63 -26.05
N TYR A 11 30.97 14.86 -26.21
CA TYR A 11 29.62 15.36 -25.89
C TYR A 11 28.48 15.10 -26.90
N ARG A 12 28.59 14.20 -27.88
CA ARG A 12 27.56 14.18 -28.95
C ARG A 12 26.27 13.39 -28.69
N SER A 13 26.15 12.69 -27.56
CA SER A 13 24.86 12.43 -26.90
C SER A 13 25.09 11.65 -25.61
N ALA A 14 24.75 12.24 -24.46
CA ALA A 14 24.96 11.61 -23.15
C ALA A 14 24.39 10.17 -23.06
N LEU A 15 23.34 9.87 -23.83
CA LEU A 15 22.71 8.54 -23.87
C LEU A 15 23.47 7.51 -24.72
N LEU A 16 24.24 7.93 -25.73
CA LEU A 16 25.05 7.03 -26.56
C LEU A 16 26.49 6.89 -26.06
N GLN A 17 26.79 7.44 -24.88
CA GLN A 17 28.08 7.23 -24.25
C GLN A 17 28.31 5.72 -24.07
N PRO A 18 29.51 5.20 -24.39
CA PRO A 18 29.82 3.78 -24.27
C PRO A 18 29.47 3.23 -22.89
N LEU A 19 29.77 3.99 -21.82
CA LEU A 19 29.45 3.60 -20.44
C LEU A 19 27.95 3.38 -20.22
N VAL A 20 27.09 4.25 -20.74
CA VAL A 20 25.62 4.13 -20.59
C VAL A 20 25.13 2.90 -21.35
N LEU A 21 25.60 2.69 -22.59
CA LEU A 21 25.21 1.55 -23.41
C LEU A 21 25.68 0.22 -22.78
N THR A 22 26.95 0.11 -22.39
CA THR A 22 27.49 -1.11 -21.77
C THR A 22 26.79 -1.41 -20.45
N SER A 23 26.53 -0.39 -19.63
CA SER A 23 25.81 -0.55 -18.36
C SER A 23 24.36 -0.96 -18.56
N THR A 24 23.70 -0.42 -19.58
CA THR A 24 22.32 -0.79 -19.94
C THR A 24 22.25 -2.25 -20.38
N VAL A 25 23.15 -2.69 -21.26
CA VAL A 25 23.22 -4.08 -21.72
C VAL A 25 23.53 -5.04 -20.55
N ALA A 26 24.55 -4.72 -19.75
CA ALA A 26 24.92 -5.53 -18.58
C ALA A 26 23.76 -5.63 -17.58
N SER A 27 23.08 -4.51 -17.30
CA SER A 27 21.90 -4.48 -16.43
C SER A 27 20.74 -5.29 -16.99
N PHE A 28 20.52 -5.22 -18.31
CA PHE A 28 19.46 -5.97 -18.98
C PHE A 28 19.67 -7.47 -18.84
N VAL A 29 20.90 -7.94 -19.08
CA VAL A 29 21.28 -9.35 -18.90
C VAL A 29 21.13 -9.77 -17.44
N LEU A 30 21.64 -8.97 -16.50
CA LEU A 30 21.56 -9.24 -15.07
C LEU A 30 20.10 -9.35 -14.56
N LEU A 31 19.26 -8.37 -14.89
CA LEU A 31 17.88 -8.29 -14.42
C LEU A 31 17.01 -9.40 -15.03
N ASN A 32 17.15 -9.67 -16.33
CA ASN A 32 16.45 -10.79 -16.96
C ASN A 32 16.94 -12.14 -16.41
N GLY A 33 18.25 -12.33 -16.26
CA GLY A 33 18.81 -13.54 -15.68
C GLY A 33 18.32 -13.78 -14.24
N TRP A 34 18.24 -12.73 -13.44
CA TRP A 34 17.67 -12.75 -12.10
C TRP A 34 16.19 -13.17 -12.14
N TYR A 35 15.36 -12.50 -12.95
CA TYR A 35 13.94 -12.82 -13.07
C TYR A 35 13.70 -14.24 -13.58
N ALA A 36 14.43 -14.67 -14.62
CA ALA A 36 14.37 -16.02 -15.17
C ALA A 36 14.76 -17.07 -14.12
N THR A 37 15.81 -16.83 -13.33
CA THR A 37 16.21 -17.76 -12.26
C THR A 37 15.10 -17.97 -11.25
N TRP A 38 14.47 -16.89 -10.79
CA TRP A 38 13.38 -16.96 -9.79
C TRP A 38 12.13 -17.66 -10.32
N THR A 39 11.82 -17.47 -11.60
CA THR A 39 10.63 -18.05 -12.24
C THR A 39 10.85 -19.51 -12.62
N VAL A 40 11.97 -19.86 -13.25
CA VAL A 40 12.30 -21.23 -13.66
C VAL A 40 12.50 -22.14 -12.46
N LYS A 41 13.14 -21.68 -11.39
CA LYS A 41 13.30 -22.46 -10.15
C LYS A 41 12.04 -22.53 -9.29
N GLY A 42 10.96 -21.84 -9.67
CA GLY A 42 9.70 -21.83 -8.92
C GLY A 42 9.77 -21.11 -7.57
N TRP A 43 10.74 -20.24 -7.34
CA TRP A 43 10.86 -19.47 -6.09
C TRP A 43 9.80 -18.37 -5.98
N ALA A 44 9.36 -17.83 -7.12
CA ALA A 44 8.23 -16.91 -7.22
C ALA A 44 7.03 -17.61 -7.88
N VAL A 45 6.17 -18.23 -7.06
CA VAL A 45 5.03 -19.03 -7.54
C VAL A 45 3.87 -18.13 -7.96
N THR A 46 3.51 -17.18 -7.10
CA THR A 46 2.32 -16.32 -7.31
C THR A 46 2.64 -15.10 -8.17
N ASP A 47 1.66 -14.58 -8.90
CA ASP A 47 1.80 -13.33 -9.67
C ASP A 47 2.27 -12.17 -8.80
N LYS A 48 1.80 -12.14 -7.54
CA LYS A 48 2.25 -11.14 -6.58
C LYS A 48 3.76 -11.28 -6.32
N GLN A 49 4.27 -12.47 -6.08
CA GLN A 49 5.71 -12.65 -5.85
C GLN A 49 6.51 -12.27 -7.09
N LYS A 50 6.08 -12.72 -8.28
CA LYS A 50 6.71 -12.41 -9.56
C LYS A 50 6.82 -10.91 -9.80
N ALA A 51 5.77 -10.15 -9.49
CA ALA A 51 5.73 -8.70 -9.63
C ALA A 51 6.73 -7.94 -8.74
N TYR A 52 7.30 -8.58 -7.71
CA TYR A 52 8.27 -7.94 -6.80
C TYR A 52 9.70 -8.48 -6.95
N VAL A 53 9.95 -9.47 -7.82
CA VAL A 53 11.30 -10.07 -7.99
C VAL A 53 12.31 -9.05 -8.51
N LEU A 54 11.95 -8.30 -9.54
CA LEU A 54 12.81 -7.24 -10.11
C LEU A 54 12.95 -6.08 -9.12
N SER A 55 11.83 -5.65 -8.53
CA SER A 55 11.81 -4.57 -7.54
C SER A 55 12.68 -4.89 -6.33
N LEU A 56 12.75 -6.14 -5.87
CA LEU A 56 13.62 -6.55 -4.77
C LEU A 56 15.10 -6.31 -5.11
N LEU A 57 15.55 -6.77 -6.27
CA LEU A 57 16.96 -6.61 -6.69
C LEU A 57 17.28 -5.13 -6.96
N SER A 58 16.39 -4.42 -7.64
CA SER A 58 16.58 -3.01 -7.95
C SER A 58 16.66 -2.16 -6.69
N SER A 59 15.62 -2.21 -5.84
CA SER A 59 15.57 -1.39 -4.62
C SER A 59 16.70 -1.70 -3.63
N SER A 60 17.14 -2.95 -3.51
CA SER A 60 18.32 -3.30 -2.70
C SER A 60 19.61 -2.71 -3.27
N THR A 61 19.85 -2.88 -4.57
CA THR A 61 21.03 -2.34 -5.27
C THR A 61 21.09 -0.81 -5.16
N MET A 62 19.97 -0.15 -5.41
CA MET A 62 19.87 1.31 -5.38
C MET A 62 19.99 1.88 -3.97
N THR A 63 19.43 1.20 -2.96
CA THR A 63 19.61 1.58 -1.55
C THR A 63 21.09 1.45 -1.16
N VAL A 64 21.72 0.31 -1.43
CA VAL A 64 23.15 0.08 -1.09
C VAL A 64 24.06 1.04 -1.85
N GLY A 65 23.80 1.27 -3.13
CA GLY A 65 24.57 2.19 -3.98
C GLY A 65 24.52 3.65 -3.53
N SER A 66 23.49 4.06 -2.78
CA SER A 66 23.38 5.42 -2.24
C SER A 66 24.21 5.64 -0.95
N ILE A 67 24.52 4.58 -0.21
CA ILE A 67 25.20 4.66 1.10
C ILE A 67 26.58 5.36 1.03
N PRO A 68 27.46 5.10 0.03
CA PRO A 68 28.73 5.80 -0.09
C PRO A 68 28.57 7.33 -0.19
N LEU A 69 27.58 7.81 -0.95
CA LEU A 69 27.32 9.25 -1.10
C LEU A 69 26.72 9.84 0.17
N LEU A 70 25.83 9.11 0.85
CA LEU A 70 25.29 9.54 2.14
C LEU A 70 26.40 9.67 3.19
N LYS A 71 27.34 8.71 3.23
CA LYS A 71 28.49 8.75 4.13
C LYS A 71 29.41 9.93 3.83
N GLU A 72 29.62 10.25 2.56
CA GLU A 72 30.39 11.41 2.16
C GLU A 72 29.70 12.71 2.57
N LEU A 73 28.40 12.83 2.26
CA LEU A 73 27.59 13.98 2.67
C LEU A 73 27.62 14.19 4.19
N TRP A 74 27.51 13.13 4.97
CA TRP A 74 27.62 13.19 6.44
C TRP A 74 28.99 13.70 6.91
N LYS A 75 30.08 13.24 6.29
CA LYS A 75 31.45 13.70 6.63
C LYS A 75 31.67 15.17 6.33
N HIS A 76 30.97 15.70 5.33
CA HIS A 76 31.07 17.09 4.89
C HIS A 76 29.93 17.96 5.42
N ASN A 77 29.40 17.65 6.62
CA ASN A 77 28.36 18.44 7.30
C ASN A 77 27.13 18.73 6.42
N TRP A 78 26.75 17.76 5.60
CA TRP A 78 25.64 17.86 4.66
C TRP A 78 25.81 18.89 3.54
N ASP A 79 27.05 19.24 3.20
CA ASP A 79 27.33 20.07 2.02
C ASP A 79 27.16 19.27 0.72
N LEU A 80 26.07 19.56 -0.01
CA LEU A 80 25.78 18.92 -1.29
C LEU A 80 26.83 19.24 -2.36
N GLN A 81 27.53 20.37 -2.26
CA GLN A 81 28.52 20.80 -3.26
C GLN A 81 29.60 19.74 -3.50
N VAL A 82 29.98 19.02 -2.43
CA VAL A 82 31.02 17.99 -2.46
C VAL A 82 30.64 16.79 -3.33
N ILE A 83 29.35 16.51 -3.50
CA ILE A 83 28.84 15.33 -4.20
C ILE A 83 28.15 15.65 -5.54
N VAL A 84 28.10 16.91 -5.97
CA VAL A 84 27.46 17.28 -7.25
C VAL A 84 28.21 16.68 -8.45
N ALA A 85 29.53 16.51 -8.33
CA ALA A 85 30.34 15.95 -9.40
C ALA A 85 29.87 14.54 -9.81
N GLU A 86 29.66 14.37 -11.11
CA GLU A 86 29.27 13.10 -11.70
C GLU A 86 30.39 12.05 -11.56
N ARG A 87 30.01 10.80 -11.28
CA ARG A 87 30.95 9.68 -11.12
C ARG A 87 30.55 8.58 -12.08
N TRP A 88 31.53 7.88 -12.66
CA TRP A 88 31.24 6.81 -13.62
C TRP A 88 30.27 5.76 -13.04
N TRP A 89 30.46 5.35 -11.78
CA TRP A 89 29.62 4.35 -11.15
C TRP A 89 28.20 4.84 -10.84
N THR A 90 27.99 6.16 -10.65
CA THR A 90 26.64 6.71 -10.46
C THR A 90 25.86 6.72 -11.77
N VAL A 91 26.55 6.95 -12.90
CA VAL A 91 25.97 6.77 -14.24
C VAL A 91 25.58 5.31 -14.47
N MET A 92 26.44 4.35 -14.11
CA MET A 92 26.12 2.92 -14.22
C MET A 92 24.86 2.53 -13.43
N LEU A 93 24.74 2.98 -12.18
CA LEU A 93 23.56 2.73 -11.34
C LEU A 93 22.30 3.42 -11.88
N THR A 94 22.44 4.61 -12.46
CA THR A 94 21.33 5.30 -13.12
C THR A 94 20.83 4.53 -14.34
N SER A 95 21.76 4.03 -15.18
CA SER A 95 21.44 3.15 -16.31
C SER A 95 20.82 1.83 -15.86
N PHE A 96 21.30 1.24 -14.76
CA PHE A 96 20.70 0.04 -14.16
C PHE A 96 19.26 0.29 -13.73
N PHE A 97 18.98 1.39 -13.04
CA PHE A 97 17.62 1.74 -12.62
C PHE A 97 16.70 2.01 -13.81
N ALA A 98 17.17 2.74 -14.82
CA ALA A 98 16.42 2.96 -16.06
C ALA A 98 16.06 1.63 -16.76
N THR A 99 17.01 0.70 -16.83
CA THR A 99 16.80 -0.64 -17.39
C THR A 99 15.78 -1.44 -16.58
N PHE A 100 15.85 -1.36 -15.25
CA PHE A 100 14.85 -1.94 -14.36
C PHE A 100 13.44 -1.41 -14.64
N LEU A 101 13.25 -0.08 -14.75
CA LEU A 101 11.93 0.50 -15.03
C LEU A 101 11.34 0.00 -16.35
N PHE A 102 12.18 -0.06 -17.39
CA PHE A 102 11.78 -0.60 -18.69
C PHE A 102 11.38 -2.08 -18.60
N LEU A 103 12.17 -2.89 -17.90
CA LEU A 103 11.89 -4.31 -17.74
C LEU A 103 10.67 -4.58 -16.88
N ASP A 104 10.48 -3.84 -15.78
CA ASP A 104 9.33 -4.03 -14.90
C ASP A 104 8.01 -3.73 -15.63
N LEU A 105 7.99 -2.67 -16.47
CA LEU A 105 6.86 -2.38 -17.35
C LEU A 105 6.65 -3.47 -18.40
N SER A 106 7.72 -3.92 -19.07
CA SER A 106 7.65 -4.93 -20.13
C SER A 106 7.18 -6.29 -19.60
N VAL A 107 7.82 -6.78 -18.54
CA VAL A 107 7.49 -8.04 -17.88
C VAL A 107 6.10 -7.97 -17.29
N GLY A 108 5.74 -6.88 -16.62
CA GLY A 108 4.41 -6.77 -16.02
C GLY A 108 3.30 -6.64 -17.07
N PHE A 109 3.56 -6.03 -18.22
CA PHE A 109 2.61 -6.02 -19.33
C PHE A 109 2.34 -7.43 -19.88
N ILE A 110 3.39 -8.26 -19.97
CA ILE A 110 3.31 -9.62 -20.52
C ILE A 110 2.71 -10.60 -19.51
N PHE A 111 3.20 -10.62 -18.27
CA PHE A 111 2.94 -11.72 -17.33
C PHE A 111 1.89 -11.41 -16.27
N TYR A 112 1.71 -10.16 -15.85
CA TYR A 112 0.84 -9.80 -14.73
C TYR A 112 0.14 -8.45 -14.89
N ARG A 113 -0.41 -8.19 -16.09
CA ARG A 113 -1.03 -6.92 -16.47
C ARG A 113 -2.07 -6.42 -15.46
N LYS A 114 -2.83 -7.32 -14.83
CA LYS A 114 -3.85 -7.00 -13.81
C LYS A 114 -3.27 -6.50 -12.48
N LYS A 115 -1.96 -6.62 -12.25
CA LYS A 115 -1.27 -6.20 -11.03
C LYS A 115 -0.54 -4.87 -11.17
N ILE A 116 -0.34 -4.37 -12.39
CA ILE A 116 0.21 -3.03 -12.59
C ILE A 116 -0.92 -2.02 -12.40
N ASP A 117 -0.87 -1.29 -11.30
CA ASP A 117 -1.74 -0.16 -11.06
C ASP A 117 -1.35 1.04 -11.95
N LEU A 118 -2.34 1.83 -12.38
CA LEU A 118 -2.14 2.90 -13.36
C LEU A 118 -1.20 3.99 -12.83
N LEU A 119 -1.41 4.42 -11.60
CA LEU A 119 -0.66 5.52 -11.01
C LEU A 119 0.73 5.05 -10.58
N THR A 120 0.78 3.93 -9.84
CA THR A 120 2.03 3.46 -9.21
C THR A 120 2.93 2.67 -10.15
N GLY A 121 2.38 2.05 -11.20
CA GLY A 121 3.15 1.34 -12.20
C GLY A 121 3.37 2.18 -13.45
N TRP A 122 2.33 2.39 -14.25
CA TRP A 122 2.48 3.00 -15.59
C TRP A 122 2.97 4.44 -15.55
N ILE A 123 2.24 5.33 -14.88
CA ILE A 123 2.56 6.77 -14.87
C ILE A 123 3.90 6.98 -14.14
N HIS A 124 4.06 6.38 -12.96
CA HIS A 124 5.27 6.50 -12.17
C HIS A 124 6.51 5.99 -12.93
N HIS A 125 6.53 4.73 -13.40
CA HIS A 125 7.73 4.18 -14.05
C HIS A 125 8.05 4.88 -15.38
N THR A 126 7.04 5.25 -16.16
CA THR A 126 7.26 6.01 -17.42
C THR A 126 7.86 7.38 -17.13
N THR A 127 7.34 8.10 -16.13
CA THR A 127 7.86 9.42 -15.73
C THR A 127 9.30 9.31 -15.24
N TYR A 128 9.61 8.30 -14.41
CA TYR A 128 10.97 8.05 -13.95
C TYR A 128 11.91 7.67 -15.11
N LEU A 129 11.46 6.88 -16.09
CA LEU A 129 12.28 6.52 -17.25
C LEU A 129 12.69 7.76 -18.06
N ILE A 130 11.74 8.67 -18.32
CA ILE A 130 12.02 9.96 -18.97
C ILE A 130 12.97 10.80 -18.11
N THR A 131 12.74 10.80 -16.79
CA THR A 131 13.58 11.52 -15.83
C THR A 131 15.01 10.98 -15.84
N MET A 132 15.23 9.66 -15.95
CA MET A 132 16.58 9.08 -16.02
C MET A 132 17.33 9.55 -17.26
N ALA A 133 16.67 9.58 -18.42
CA ALA A 133 17.27 10.10 -19.65
C ALA A 133 17.66 11.58 -19.50
N TRP A 134 16.81 12.38 -18.85
CA TRP A 134 17.12 13.78 -18.55
C TRP A 134 18.27 13.93 -17.53
N ILE A 135 18.32 13.11 -16.48
CA ILE A 135 19.39 13.13 -15.45
C ILE A 135 20.75 12.81 -16.07
N ILE A 136 20.83 11.77 -16.92
CA ILE A 136 22.06 11.41 -17.64
C ILE A 136 22.47 12.56 -18.57
N LYS A 137 21.51 13.15 -19.31
CA LYS A 137 21.79 14.29 -20.20
C LYS A 137 22.35 15.52 -19.46
N ASN A 138 21.93 15.74 -18.22
CA ASN A 138 22.32 16.90 -17.42
C ASN A 138 23.46 16.60 -16.43
N ARG A 139 24.08 15.41 -16.49
CA ARG A 139 25.18 14.99 -15.62
C ARG A 139 24.85 15.03 -14.12
N MET A 140 23.63 14.65 -13.75
CA MET A 140 23.15 14.68 -12.35
C MET A 140 22.99 13.28 -11.74
N ALA A 141 23.66 12.28 -12.31
CA ALA A 141 23.55 10.89 -11.87
C ALA A 141 23.92 10.73 -10.38
N THR A 142 24.89 11.49 -9.87
CA THR A 142 25.28 11.42 -8.45
C THR A 142 24.16 11.88 -7.51
N VAL A 143 23.49 13.00 -7.83
CA VAL A 143 22.35 13.48 -7.02
C VAL A 143 21.21 12.46 -7.06
N PHE A 144 20.93 11.88 -8.23
CA PHE A 144 19.94 10.82 -8.36
C PHE A 144 20.28 9.59 -7.49
N VAL A 145 21.50 9.09 -7.57
CA VAL A 145 21.93 7.91 -6.80
C VAL A 145 21.91 8.19 -5.31
N LEU A 146 22.22 9.41 -4.84
CA LEU A 146 21.98 9.76 -3.44
C LEU A 146 20.50 9.64 -3.07
N MET A 147 19.61 10.17 -3.92
CA MET A 147 18.16 10.07 -3.72
C MET A 147 17.64 8.64 -3.80
N CYS A 148 18.40 7.68 -4.30
CA CYS A 148 18.01 6.28 -4.31
C CYS A 148 17.94 5.63 -2.92
N LEU A 149 18.37 6.34 -1.87
CA LEU A 149 18.03 5.99 -0.48
C LEU A 149 16.50 5.92 -0.25
N LEU A 150 15.72 6.63 -1.08
CA LEU A 150 14.26 6.56 -1.10
C LEU A 150 13.70 5.19 -1.48
N GLU A 151 14.51 4.27 -2.00
CA GLU A 151 14.10 2.90 -2.32
C GLU A 151 14.16 1.94 -1.14
N ALA A 152 14.72 2.34 0.01
CA ALA A 152 14.76 1.51 1.21
C ALA A 152 13.37 0.96 1.64
N PRO A 153 12.27 1.74 1.63
CA PRO A 153 10.94 1.23 1.94
C PRO A 153 10.44 0.23 0.88
N THR A 154 10.75 0.46 -0.40
CA THR A 154 10.42 -0.45 -1.50
C THR A 154 11.10 -1.80 -1.31
N PHE A 155 12.37 -1.80 -0.88
CA PHE A 155 13.10 -3.04 -0.55
C PHE A 155 12.39 -3.84 0.54
N ILE A 156 12.01 -3.20 1.65
CA ILE A 156 11.27 -3.87 2.73
C ILE A 156 9.92 -4.39 2.25
N LEU A 157 9.22 -3.62 1.41
CA LEU A 157 7.93 -4.00 0.84
C LEU A 157 8.05 -5.19 -0.13
N ALA A 158 9.06 -5.18 -1.00
CA ALA A 158 9.32 -6.25 -1.96
C ALA A 158 9.69 -7.55 -1.25
N LEU A 159 10.55 -7.46 -0.24
CA LEU A 159 10.94 -8.60 0.60
C LEU A 159 9.73 -9.23 1.31
N GLY A 160 8.87 -8.40 1.91
CA GLY A 160 7.63 -8.86 2.55
C GLY A 160 6.56 -9.36 1.57
N SER A 161 6.62 -8.94 0.30
CA SER A 161 5.71 -9.40 -0.76
C SER A 161 6.14 -10.74 -1.35
N ILE A 162 7.44 -11.01 -1.39
CA ILE A 162 8.01 -12.31 -1.77
C ILE A 162 7.81 -13.32 -0.64
N ASN A 163 8.12 -12.94 0.60
CA ASN A 163 7.97 -13.78 1.78
C ASN A 163 7.14 -13.07 2.85
N SER A 164 5.89 -13.52 3.03
CA SER A 164 4.97 -12.94 4.00
C SER A 164 5.46 -13.02 5.44
N LYS A 165 6.34 -13.98 5.79
CA LYS A 165 6.93 -14.09 7.13
C LYS A 165 7.90 -12.95 7.44
N LEU A 166 8.50 -12.35 6.41
CA LEU A 166 9.40 -11.20 6.55
C LEU A 166 8.65 -9.86 6.56
N ARG A 167 7.35 -9.86 6.26
CA ARG A 167 6.55 -8.64 6.20
C ARG A 167 6.34 -8.07 7.60
N ARG A 168 6.91 -6.89 7.85
CA ARG A 168 6.71 -6.10 9.07
C ARG A 168 6.31 -4.68 8.72
N ASP A 169 5.02 -4.38 8.83
CA ASP A 169 4.45 -3.10 8.40
C ASP A 169 5.04 -1.89 9.16
N TYR A 170 5.46 -2.06 10.42
CA TYR A 170 6.10 -0.99 11.20
C TYR A 170 7.52 -0.66 10.71
N VAL A 171 8.28 -1.67 10.25
CA VAL A 171 9.62 -1.46 9.65
C VAL A 171 9.46 -0.72 8.33
N PHE A 172 8.51 -1.14 7.50
CA PHE A 172 8.16 -0.43 6.27
C PHE A 172 7.80 1.04 6.55
N ALA A 173 6.91 1.29 7.51
CA ALA A 173 6.47 2.64 7.86
C ALA A 173 7.63 3.51 8.36
N PHE A 174 8.52 2.97 9.20
CA PHE A 174 9.70 3.67 9.69
C PHE A 174 10.62 4.10 8.54
N PHE A 175 10.98 3.18 7.65
CA PHE A 175 11.79 3.51 6.48
C PHE A 175 11.07 4.51 5.57
N PHE A 176 9.76 4.35 5.35
CA PHE A 176 9.00 5.25 4.48
C PHE A 176 9.01 6.68 5.01
N VAL A 177 8.74 6.90 6.29
CA VAL A 177 8.76 8.25 6.87
C VAL A 177 10.17 8.83 6.89
N SER A 178 11.17 8.06 7.34
CA SER A 178 12.55 8.56 7.42
C SER A 178 13.13 8.92 6.06
N THR A 179 12.97 8.07 5.04
CA THR A 179 13.56 8.34 3.72
C THR A 179 12.61 9.14 2.81
N ARG A 180 11.42 8.62 2.51
CA ARG A 180 10.50 9.22 1.51
C ARG A 180 9.80 10.49 1.95
N ILE A 181 9.74 10.76 3.26
CA ILE A 181 9.16 12.02 3.77
C ILE A 181 10.26 12.95 4.27
N LEU A 182 10.97 12.59 5.35
CA LEU A 182 11.89 13.50 6.02
C LEU A 182 13.14 13.78 5.17
N PHE A 183 13.85 12.74 4.75
CA PHE A 183 15.05 12.90 3.92
C PHE A 183 14.71 13.53 2.56
N HIS A 184 13.59 13.15 1.93
CA HIS A 184 13.17 13.79 0.67
C HIS A 184 12.89 15.29 0.84
N ALA A 185 12.11 15.69 1.85
CA ALA A 185 11.82 17.09 2.13
C ALA A 185 13.11 17.89 2.43
N TYR A 186 14.01 17.29 3.21
CA TYR A 186 15.33 17.87 3.47
C TYR A 186 16.13 18.05 2.17
N MET A 187 16.16 17.05 1.29
CA MET A 187 16.89 17.12 0.02
C MET A 187 16.28 18.15 -0.95
N ILE A 188 14.97 18.38 -0.92
CA ILE A 188 14.35 19.49 -1.67
C ILE A 188 14.89 20.83 -1.18
N TYR A 189 14.91 21.05 0.14
CA TYR A 189 15.47 22.26 0.74
C TYR A 189 16.97 22.41 0.43
N ALA A 190 17.76 21.35 0.63
CA ALA A 190 19.19 21.37 0.43
C ALA A 190 19.55 21.63 -1.05
N THR A 191 18.84 21.01 -1.99
CA THR A 191 19.05 21.27 -3.43
C THR A 191 18.65 22.68 -3.83
N TYR A 192 17.59 23.26 -3.23
CA TYR A 192 17.22 24.66 -3.43
C TYR A 192 18.29 25.63 -2.91
N ALA A 193 18.90 25.33 -1.76
CA ALA A 193 19.95 26.14 -1.15
C ALA A 193 21.32 25.98 -1.84
N CYS A 194 21.51 24.94 -2.64
CA CYS A 194 22.78 24.63 -3.29
C CYS A 194 22.92 25.41 -4.61
N SER A 195 23.71 26.49 -4.61
CA SER A 195 23.87 27.39 -5.77
C SER A 195 24.42 26.76 -7.05
N SER A 196 25.15 25.64 -6.95
CA SER A 196 25.67 24.92 -8.12
C SER A 196 24.62 24.05 -8.81
N LEU A 197 23.59 23.65 -8.06
CA LEU A 197 22.45 22.95 -8.59
C LEU A 197 21.48 23.99 -9.14
N LYS A 198 21.20 23.90 -10.44
CA LYS A 198 20.15 24.71 -11.06
C LYS A 198 18.81 24.42 -10.36
N LEU A 199 17.82 25.28 -10.56
CA LEU A 199 16.46 25.08 -10.02
C LEU A 199 15.80 23.75 -10.46
N ALA A 200 16.27 23.16 -11.57
CA ALA A 200 15.66 21.98 -12.18
C ALA A 200 15.59 20.74 -11.26
N PRO A 201 16.68 20.25 -10.63
CA PRO A 201 16.61 19.15 -9.65
C PRO A 201 15.64 19.43 -8.49
N THR A 202 15.59 20.66 -7.96
CA THR A 202 14.62 21.04 -6.92
C THR A 202 13.19 20.87 -7.40
N VAL A 203 12.88 21.34 -8.61
CA VAL A 203 11.55 21.20 -9.21
C VAL A 203 11.18 19.73 -9.39
N VAL A 204 12.09 18.92 -9.94
CA VAL A 204 11.85 17.49 -10.16
C VAL A 204 11.57 16.76 -8.84
N LEU A 205 12.39 16.99 -7.80
CA LEU A 205 12.16 16.40 -6.47
C LEU A 205 10.82 16.85 -5.87
N SER A 206 10.51 18.14 -5.99
CA SER A 206 9.26 18.72 -5.48
C SER A 206 8.02 18.10 -6.14
N VAL A 207 8.08 17.77 -7.43
CA VAL A 207 6.96 17.13 -8.15
C VAL A 207 6.68 15.72 -7.64
N PHE A 208 7.70 14.96 -7.24
CA PHE A 208 7.52 13.60 -6.73
C PHE A 208 7.12 13.54 -5.26
N PHE A 209 7.38 14.58 -4.47
CA PHE A 209 7.08 14.58 -3.04
C PHE A 209 5.59 14.40 -2.69
N PRO A 210 4.62 15.10 -3.33
CA PRO A 210 3.19 14.88 -3.09
C PRO A 210 2.75 13.43 -3.29
N LEU A 211 3.34 12.72 -4.25
CA LEU A 211 3.03 11.32 -4.51
C LEU A 211 3.40 10.43 -3.31
N HIS A 212 4.53 10.69 -2.65
CA HIS A 212 4.92 9.96 -1.45
C HIS A 212 4.00 10.26 -0.26
N CYS A 213 3.60 11.52 -0.08
CA CYS A 213 2.61 11.91 0.93
C CYS A 213 1.27 11.22 0.69
N TYR A 214 0.81 11.18 -0.56
CA TYR A 214 -0.41 10.49 -0.96
C TYR A 214 -0.32 8.99 -0.62
N TRP A 215 0.75 8.30 -1.01
CA TRP A 215 0.93 6.87 -0.72
C TRP A 215 0.97 6.57 0.78
N PHE A 216 1.66 7.41 1.56
CA PHE A 216 1.69 7.22 3.01
C PHE A 216 0.31 7.43 3.63
N SER A 217 -0.47 8.41 3.16
CA SER A 217 -1.84 8.61 3.62
C SER A 217 -2.74 7.39 3.31
N GLY A 218 -2.56 6.79 2.14
CA GLY A 218 -3.22 5.54 1.74
C GLY A 218 -2.84 4.36 2.64
N PHE A 219 -1.55 4.22 2.96
CA PHE A 219 -1.06 3.22 3.90
C PHE A 219 -1.68 3.40 5.30
N ILE A 220 -1.72 4.61 5.85
CA ILE A 220 -2.34 4.87 7.16
C ILE A 220 -3.83 4.53 7.13
N SER A 221 -4.53 4.89 6.07
CA SER A 221 -5.95 4.57 5.90
C SER A 221 -6.19 3.06 5.85
N GLN A 222 -5.32 2.32 5.15
CA GLN A 222 -5.34 0.86 5.14
C GLN A 222 -5.09 0.26 6.53
N GLN A 223 -4.11 0.76 7.28
CA GLN A 223 -3.80 0.27 8.63
C GLN A 223 -4.95 0.53 9.60
N LYS A 224 -5.59 1.70 9.53
CA LYS A 224 -6.81 2.02 10.30
C LYS A 224 -7.92 1.03 9.99
N ARG A 225 -8.20 0.75 8.71
CA ARG A 225 -9.22 -0.23 8.30
C ARG A 225 -8.94 -1.61 8.89
N LEU A 226 -7.71 -2.12 8.71
CA LEU A 226 -7.32 -3.44 9.23
C LEU A 226 -7.42 -3.52 10.76
N TYR A 227 -7.14 -2.42 11.46
CA TYR A 227 -7.31 -2.36 12.91
C TYR A 227 -8.78 -2.51 13.32
N TYR A 228 -9.70 -1.78 12.68
CA TYR A 228 -11.13 -1.89 12.97
C TYR A 228 -11.70 -3.27 12.64
N GLU A 229 -11.29 -3.87 11.51
CA GLU A 229 -11.69 -5.25 11.14
C GLU A 229 -11.23 -6.27 12.19
N ARG A 230 -9.98 -6.17 12.67
CA ARG A 230 -9.47 -7.05 13.74
C ARG A 230 -10.20 -6.84 15.06
N LYS A 231 -10.55 -5.59 15.39
CA LYS A 231 -11.32 -5.27 16.60
C LYS A 231 -12.73 -5.86 16.52
N ALA A 232 -13.41 -5.72 15.39
CA ALA A 232 -14.73 -6.30 15.14
C ALA A 232 -14.70 -7.84 15.21
N ALA A 233 -13.74 -8.48 14.54
CA ALA A 233 -13.58 -9.94 14.57
C ALA A 233 -13.31 -10.49 15.99
N LYS A 234 -12.55 -9.76 16.82
CA LYS A 234 -12.35 -10.11 18.24
C LYS A 234 -13.64 -9.99 19.04
N ALA A 235 -14.44 -8.95 18.81
CA ALA A 235 -15.72 -8.78 19.49
C ALA A 235 -16.71 -9.91 19.13
N THR A 236 -16.80 -10.31 17.86
CA THR A 236 -17.64 -11.45 17.43
C THR A 236 -17.21 -12.75 18.10
N LYS A 237 -15.91 -13.06 18.10
CA LYS A 237 -15.39 -14.29 18.77
C LYS A 237 -15.69 -14.34 20.27
N ILE A 238 -15.70 -13.18 20.94
CA ILE A 238 -16.05 -13.11 22.37
C ILE A 238 -17.56 -13.37 22.55
N SER A 239 -18.41 -12.84 21.67
CA SER A 239 -19.85 -13.12 21.68
C SER A 239 -20.13 -14.60 21.46
N ASP A 240 -19.57 -15.20 20.41
CA ASP A 240 -19.78 -16.62 20.08
C ASP A 240 -19.33 -17.54 21.23
N LYS A 241 -18.18 -17.22 21.86
CA LYS A 241 -17.70 -17.98 23.02
C LYS A 241 -18.63 -17.84 24.22
N ARG A 242 -19.20 -16.65 24.45
CA ARG A 242 -20.19 -16.43 25.52
C ARG A 242 -21.46 -17.23 25.28
N ASP A 243 -21.97 -17.25 24.06
CA ASP A 243 -23.19 -17.99 23.69
C ASP A 243 -22.97 -19.52 23.76
N THR A 244 -21.76 -19.98 23.43
CA THR A 244 -21.36 -21.39 23.60
C THR A 244 -21.27 -21.77 25.08
N VAL A 245 -20.75 -20.88 25.95
CA VAL A 245 -20.70 -21.13 27.39
C VAL A 245 -22.10 -21.12 28.00
N ILE A 246 -22.99 -20.22 27.58
CA ILE A 246 -24.39 -20.19 28.06
C ILE A 246 -25.18 -21.43 27.62
N SER A 247 -24.95 -21.93 26.40
CA SER A 247 -25.61 -23.15 25.92
C SER A 247 -25.07 -24.43 26.57
N ASN A 248 -23.76 -24.49 26.85
CA ASN A 248 -23.13 -25.63 27.52
C ASN A 248 -23.30 -25.62 29.04
N ALA A 249 -23.41 -24.44 29.65
CA ALA A 249 -24.00 -24.30 30.96
C ALA A 249 -25.49 -24.56 30.81
N LYS A 250 -25.86 -25.83 30.63
CA LYS A 250 -27.17 -26.35 31.05
C LYS A 250 -27.32 -25.88 32.49
N VAL A 251 -27.96 -24.74 32.66
CA VAL A 251 -28.50 -24.31 33.94
C VAL A 251 -29.45 -25.46 34.28
N VAL A 252 -28.99 -26.35 35.14
CA VAL A 252 -29.86 -27.20 35.94
C VAL A 252 -30.64 -26.17 36.75
N VAL A 253 -31.70 -25.63 36.14
CA VAL A 253 -32.67 -24.81 36.84
C VAL A 253 -33.23 -25.78 37.88
N PRO A 254 -32.99 -25.57 39.18
CA PRO A 254 -33.62 -26.38 40.20
C PRO A 254 -35.11 -26.38 39.90
N GLU A 255 -35.77 -27.54 39.96
CA GLU A 255 -37.17 -27.67 39.53
C GLU A 255 -38.13 -26.70 40.23
N GLU A 256 -37.72 -26.13 41.35
CA GLU A 256 -38.42 -25.09 42.12
C GLU A 256 -38.47 -23.70 41.47
N PHE A 257 -37.65 -23.39 40.46
CA PHE A 257 -37.64 -22.07 39.79
C PHE A 257 -38.22 -22.08 38.36
N LYS A 258 -39.10 -23.03 38.03
CA LYS A 258 -40.02 -22.91 36.88
C LYS A 258 -41.09 -21.85 37.20
N SER A 259 -40.67 -20.59 37.20
CA SER A 259 -41.56 -19.43 37.27
C SER A 259 -42.52 -19.42 36.05
N PRO A 260 -43.80 -19.01 36.21
CA PRO A 260 -44.85 -19.23 35.21
C PRO A 260 -44.69 -18.44 33.89
N SER A 261 -43.78 -17.47 33.79
CA SER A 261 -43.82 -16.45 32.73
C SER A 261 -43.37 -16.93 31.35
N ARG A 262 -42.45 -17.91 31.26
CA ARG A 262 -41.96 -18.43 29.96
C ARG A 262 -42.93 -19.42 29.29
N ARG A 263 -43.81 -20.05 30.06
CA ARG A 263 -44.88 -20.93 29.53
C ARG A 263 -45.98 -20.15 28.81
N VAL A 264 -46.21 -18.89 29.16
CA VAL A 264 -47.34 -18.10 28.62
C VAL A 264 -47.18 -17.84 27.13
N THR A 265 -45.99 -17.48 26.65
CA THR A 265 -45.81 -17.10 25.23
C THR A 265 -45.80 -18.31 24.29
N GLU A 266 -45.23 -19.45 24.71
CA GLU A 266 -45.17 -20.68 23.90
C GLU A 266 -46.48 -21.47 23.91
N LEU A 267 -47.30 -21.40 24.98
CA LEU A 267 -48.63 -22.03 25.01
C LEU A 267 -49.72 -21.16 24.38
N ILE A 268 -49.62 -19.83 24.43
CA ILE A 268 -50.68 -18.94 23.93
C ILE A 268 -50.52 -18.62 22.43
N LEU A 269 -49.29 -18.49 21.91
CA LEU A 269 -49.11 -18.14 20.49
C LEU A 269 -49.82 -19.10 19.52
N PRO A 270 -49.74 -20.43 19.69
CA PRO A 270 -50.41 -21.37 18.79
C PRO A 270 -51.94 -21.33 18.90
N ALA A 271 -52.47 -20.90 20.05
CA ALA A 271 -53.90 -20.84 20.35
C ALA A 271 -54.57 -19.51 19.89
N LEU A 272 -53.77 -18.50 19.55
CA LEU A 272 -54.25 -17.21 19.05
C LEU A 272 -54.54 -17.26 17.55
N SER A 273 -55.55 -16.49 17.13
CA SER A 273 -55.80 -16.24 15.71
C SER A 273 -54.55 -15.64 15.04
N LYS A 274 -54.37 -15.86 13.73
CA LYS A 274 -53.22 -15.29 12.99
C LYS A 274 -53.15 -13.76 13.14
N GLU A 275 -54.29 -13.08 13.22
CA GLU A 275 -54.37 -11.64 13.40
C GLU A 275 -53.87 -11.20 14.79
N ASP A 276 -54.23 -11.93 15.83
CA ASP A 276 -53.79 -11.63 17.19
C ASP A 276 -52.31 -11.93 17.39
N GLN A 277 -51.79 -12.98 16.75
CA GLN A 277 -50.35 -13.24 16.70
C GLN A 277 -49.58 -12.08 16.04
N ILE A 278 -50.11 -11.53 14.94
CA ILE A 278 -49.50 -10.37 14.26
C ILE A 278 -49.57 -9.12 15.13
N ARG A 279 -50.73 -8.84 15.76
CA ARG A 279 -50.88 -7.69 16.70
C ARG A 279 -49.92 -7.79 17.88
N LEU A 280 -49.76 -8.98 18.45
CA LEU A 280 -48.85 -9.22 19.57
C LEU A 280 -47.38 -9.04 19.17
N ARG A 281 -46.96 -9.62 18.04
CA ARG A 281 -45.60 -9.44 17.50
C ARG A 281 -45.28 -7.98 17.20
N ARG A 282 -46.25 -7.23 16.66
CA ARG A 282 -46.11 -5.80 16.42
C ARG A 282 -45.93 -5.03 17.72
N ARG A 283 -46.78 -5.26 18.73
CA ARG A 283 -46.65 -4.62 20.06
C ARG A 283 -45.30 -4.94 20.72
N LEU A 284 -44.82 -6.18 20.62
CA LEU A 284 -43.52 -6.56 21.15
C LEU A 284 -42.38 -5.85 20.42
N ALA A 285 -42.43 -5.76 19.08
CA ALA A 285 -41.44 -5.03 18.31
C ALA A 285 -41.42 -3.52 18.63
N ASP A 286 -42.60 -2.91 18.81
CA ASP A 286 -42.75 -1.50 19.16
C ASP A 286 -42.28 -1.20 20.59
N LEU A 287 -42.46 -2.13 21.54
CA LEU A 287 -42.04 -1.95 22.93
C LEU A 287 -40.55 -2.24 23.18
N THR A 288 -39.94 -3.09 22.36
CA THR A 288 -38.56 -3.57 22.62
C THR A 288 -37.56 -3.06 21.58
N ALA A 289 -37.76 -3.42 20.31
CA ALA A 289 -36.75 -3.23 19.28
C ALA A 289 -36.72 -1.79 18.73
N ARG A 290 -37.88 -1.17 18.52
CA ARG A 290 -37.95 0.17 17.90
C ARG A 290 -37.42 1.32 18.77
N PRO A 291 -37.65 1.37 20.08
CA PRO A 291 -37.09 2.42 20.93
C PRO A 291 -35.56 2.38 20.94
N LEU A 292 -34.97 1.18 21.02
CA LEU A 292 -33.53 0.98 20.96
C LEU A 292 -32.97 1.39 19.59
N LEU A 293 -33.66 1.02 18.50
CA LEU A 293 -33.21 1.35 17.16
C LEU A 293 -33.30 2.85 16.85
N ASN A 294 -34.29 3.55 17.40
CA ASN A 294 -34.43 5.00 17.26
C ASN A 294 -33.37 5.79 18.04
N GLN A 295 -32.68 5.17 19.00
CA GLN A 295 -31.53 5.76 19.67
C GLN A 295 -30.22 5.62 18.86
N VAL A 296 -30.21 4.83 17.78
CA VAL A 296 -29.03 4.62 16.93
C VAL A 296 -28.95 5.74 15.87
N PRO A 297 -27.83 6.50 15.78
CA PRO A 297 -27.65 7.51 14.74
C PRO A 297 -27.78 6.90 13.34
N GLU A 298 -28.44 7.62 12.42
CA GLU A 298 -28.84 7.11 11.11
C GLU A 298 -27.66 6.57 10.27
N ARG A 299 -26.47 7.18 10.37
CA ARG A 299 -25.24 6.71 9.70
C ARG A 299 -24.78 5.31 10.14
N PHE A 300 -25.28 4.79 11.26
CA PHE A 300 -24.99 3.45 11.77
C PHE A 300 -26.19 2.50 11.66
N ARG A 301 -27.33 2.98 11.17
CA ARG A 301 -28.55 2.20 11.00
C ARG A 301 -28.51 1.49 9.65
N HIS A 302 -28.36 0.16 9.68
CA HIS A 302 -28.32 -0.64 8.45
C HIS A 302 -29.75 -1.07 8.05
N LYS A 303 -30.13 -0.85 6.78
CA LYS A 303 -31.46 -1.19 6.26
C LYS A 303 -31.89 -2.64 6.49
N SER A 304 -30.94 -3.58 6.61
CA SER A 304 -31.25 -4.98 6.92
C SER A 304 -31.85 -5.18 8.31
N VAL A 305 -31.48 -4.35 9.29
CA VAL A 305 -31.99 -4.43 10.67
C VAL A 305 -33.43 -3.94 10.73
N ASP A 306 -33.74 -2.83 10.05
CA ASP A 306 -35.11 -2.34 9.89
C ASP A 306 -36.01 -3.38 9.20
N ASN A 307 -35.49 -4.00 8.12
CA ASN A 307 -36.21 -5.04 7.39
C ASN A 307 -36.48 -6.28 8.26
N MET A 308 -35.54 -6.66 9.12
CA MET A 308 -35.70 -7.79 10.03
C MET A 308 -36.79 -7.53 11.09
N ILE A 309 -36.79 -6.34 11.69
CA ILE A 309 -37.80 -5.96 12.70
C ILE A 309 -39.18 -5.87 12.08
N ASN A 310 -39.27 -5.33 10.86
CA ASN A 310 -40.54 -5.26 10.12
C ASN A 310 -41.07 -6.67 9.77
N ARG A 311 -40.21 -7.58 9.31
CA ARG A 311 -40.58 -8.99 9.09
C ARG A 311 -41.07 -9.66 10.38
N PHE A 312 -40.40 -9.42 11.51
CA PHE A 312 -40.83 -9.95 12.80
C PHE A 312 -42.19 -9.40 13.24
N ALA A 313 -42.43 -8.10 13.06
CA ALA A 313 -43.69 -7.43 13.37
C ALA A 313 -44.84 -7.78 12.40
N GLY A 314 -44.59 -8.62 11.40
CA GLY A 314 -45.56 -8.95 10.35
C GLY A 314 -45.98 -7.74 9.54
N THR A 315 -45.15 -6.69 9.48
CA THR A 315 -45.41 -5.56 8.58
C THR A 315 -44.97 -5.96 7.17
N PRO A 316 -45.84 -5.80 6.15
CA PRO A 316 -45.46 -6.09 4.78
C PRO A 316 -44.26 -5.21 4.43
N GLN A 317 -43.27 -5.79 3.73
CA GLN A 317 -42.20 -4.96 3.20
C GLN A 317 -42.83 -3.89 2.32
N PRO A 318 -42.39 -2.62 2.41
CA PRO A 318 -42.73 -1.66 1.38
C PRO A 318 -42.35 -2.33 0.06
N SER A 319 -43.33 -2.52 -0.82
CA SER A 319 -43.07 -3.03 -2.16
C SER A 319 -41.94 -2.17 -2.72
N ASN A 320 -40.94 -2.80 -3.34
CA ASN A 320 -39.99 -2.08 -4.17
C ASN A 320 -40.81 -1.50 -5.33
N VAL A 321 -41.53 -0.39 -5.08
CA VAL A 321 -42.08 0.46 -6.11
C VAL A 321 -40.85 0.91 -6.86
N ALA A 322 -40.68 0.33 -8.04
CA ALA A 322 -39.63 0.70 -8.96
C ALA A 322 -39.70 2.22 -9.12
N VAL A 323 -38.68 2.91 -8.64
CA VAL A 323 -38.42 4.29 -9.03
C VAL A 323 -37.97 4.19 -10.48
N SER A 324 -38.94 4.15 -11.39
CA SER A 324 -38.73 4.40 -12.81
C SER A 324 -38.85 5.91 -13.04
N ALA A 325 -37.82 6.47 -13.70
CA ALA A 325 -37.64 7.89 -14.07
C ALA A 325 -37.15 8.78 -12.91
N PHE A 326 -36.10 9.60 -13.02
CA PHE A 326 -35.43 10.26 -14.15
C PHE A 326 -33.90 10.26 -13.97
#